data_AF-A0A6J4P4J4-F1
#
_entry.id   AF-A0A6J4P4J4-F1
#
_cell.length_a   1.000
_cell.length_b   1.000
_cell.length_c   1.000
_cell.angle_alpha   90.00
_cell.angle_beta   90.00
_cell.angle_gamma   90.00
#
_symmetry.space_group_name_H-M   'P 1'
#
loop_
_entity.id
_entity.type
_entity.pdbx_description
1 polymer ?
#
loop_
_entity_poly.entity_id
_entity_poly.type
_entity_poly.pdbx_seq_one_letter_code
_entity_poly.pdbx_strand_id
1 'polypeptide(L)'
;MTVESDSELEGQITEWRAYVHRRRELHHTDAEELEDHLRSRIAELTDAGLRADEAFLIAVKRMGDLDELSREFAREHSERLWKQLVLPGEPDLPAAARSRRELPVMVLCAGAAALAIKVPSLFGLDMSGDDGGFYASNLSLFALPPLAAYFAWQRRVGPRVIAVLASLFVLGAVAANAYPLANESQTIVLSAIHLPIALWLVVGVAYVGGDWRSDRRRMDFIRFTGEWLIYFALIALGGGVLTAFTVGTFDAIGLDAEGFIQSWLLPCGAMAAVIVSAWLVEAKQSVIENMAPVLTRVFTPLFAATLLAFLGAII
;
A
#
# COMPACT_ATOMS: atom_id res chain seq x y z
N MET A 1 30.95 35.36 45.28
CA MET A 1 31.01 34.07 44.58
C MET A 1 29.83 33.83 43.63
N THR A 2 28.64 34.40 43.87
CA THR A 2 27.45 34.17 43.03
C THR A 2 27.43 34.95 41.70
N VAL A 3 28.09 36.11 41.63
CA VAL A 3 28.11 36.96 40.42
C VAL A 3 29.07 36.42 39.35
N GLU A 4 30.14 35.75 39.77
CA GLU A 4 31.17 35.19 38.88
C GLU A 4 30.62 33.96 38.15
N SER A 5 29.96 33.06 38.89
CA SER A 5 29.28 31.87 38.35
C SER A 5 28.13 32.19 37.39
N ASP A 6 27.42 33.30 37.62
CA ASP A 6 26.33 33.75 36.75
C ASP A 6 26.88 34.27 35.41
N SER A 7 28.04 34.96 35.43
CA SER A 7 28.71 35.44 34.21
C SER A 7 29.32 34.30 33.38
N GLU A 8 29.84 33.26 34.05
CA GLU A 8 30.36 32.06 33.38
C GLU A 8 29.23 31.24 32.74
N LEU A 9 28.09 31.13 33.41
CA LEU A 9 26.90 30.46 32.87
C LEU A 9 26.34 31.19 31.64
N GLU A 10 26.24 32.52 31.66
CA GLU A 10 25.81 33.30 30.50
C GLU A 10 26.78 33.18 29.32
N GLY A 11 28.09 33.06 29.60
CA GLY A 11 29.10 32.75 28.60
C GLY A 11 28.87 31.39 27.93
N GLN A 12 28.61 30.35 28.74
CA GLN A 12 28.35 28.99 28.26
C GLN A 12 27.04 28.90 27.44
N ILE A 13 25.98 29.60 27.87
CA ILE A 13 24.71 29.68 27.13
C ILE A 13 24.89 30.38 25.78
N THR A 14 25.69 31.45 25.75
CA THR A 14 25.99 32.19 24.51
C THR A 14 26.76 31.33 23.50
N GLU A 15 27.75 30.57 23.97
CA GLU A 15 28.51 29.65 23.13
C GLU A 15 27.65 28.49 22.60
N TRP A 16 26.78 27.93 23.44
CA TRP A 16 25.80 26.93 23.05
C TRP A 16 24.81 27.46 22.00
N ARG A 17 24.27 28.67 22.17
CA ARG A 17 23.39 29.32 21.19
C ARG A 17 24.08 29.46 19.83
N ALA A 18 25.35 29.89 19.83
CA ALA A 18 26.16 30.00 18.62
C ALA A 18 26.51 28.64 17.97
N TYR A 19 26.54 27.56 18.76
CA TYR A 19 26.71 26.20 18.27
C TYR A 19 25.43 25.66 17.63
N VAL A 20 24.27 25.86 18.28
CA VAL A 20 22.95 25.43 17.79
C VAL A 20 22.58 26.14 16.49
N HIS A 21 22.78 27.46 16.40
CA HIS A 21 22.55 28.20 15.15
C HIS A 21 23.43 27.74 13.96
N ARG A 22 24.59 27.12 14.22
CA ARG A 22 25.49 26.61 13.16
C ARG A 22 25.09 25.21 12.66
N ARG A 23 24.30 24.46 13.41
CA ARG A 23 23.81 23.11 13.05
C ARG A 23 22.28 23.13 12.86
N ARG A 24 21.84 23.58 11.68
CA ARG A 24 20.69 23.03 10.92
C ARG A 24 19.26 23.55 11.23
N GLU A 25 18.58 23.98 10.17
CA GLU A 25 17.13 23.85 9.82
C GLU A 25 16.03 24.15 10.87
N LEU A 26 16.32 24.84 11.97
CA LEU A 26 15.32 25.30 12.94
C LEU A 26 14.96 26.78 12.69
N HIS A 27 13.67 27.10 12.72
CA HIS A 27 13.22 28.49 12.57
C HIS A 27 13.72 29.30 13.77
N HIS A 28 13.95 30.61 13.59
CA HIS A 28 14.52 31.48 14.64
C HIS A 28 13.76 31.43 15.98
N THR A 29 12.46 31.07 15.93
CA THR A 29 11.56 30.90 17.08
C THR A 29 11.87 29.65 17.92
N ASP A 30 12.35 28.58 17.30
CA ASP A 30 12.63 27.31 18.01
C ASP A 30 13.90 27.43 18.87
N ALA A 31 14.84 28.29 18.49
CA ALA A 31 16.08 28.52 19.24
C ALA A 31 15.83 29.28 20.55
N GLU A 32 14.88 30.22 20.56
CA GLU A 32 14.47 30.98 21.75
C GLU A 32 13.73 30.07 22.74
N GLU A 33 12.81 29.23 22.26
CA GLU A 33 12.08 28.27 23.10
C GLU A 33 13.01 27.21 23.72
N LEU A 34 13.99 26.70 22.95
CA LEU A 34 15.00 25.78 23.46
C LEU A 34 15.92 26.41 24.51
N GLU A 35 16.22 27.70 24.38
CA GLU A 35 16.97 28.44 25.40
C GLU A 35 16.17 28.60 26.69
N ASP A 36 14.89 28.96 26.59
CA ASP A 36 14.02 29.10 27.77
C ASP A 36 13.89 27.76 28.52
N HIS A 37 13.76 26.66 27.78
CA HIS A 37 13.79 25.32 28.36
C HIS A 37 15.12 24.97 29.02
N LEU A 38 16.24 25.32 28.40
CA LEU A 38 17.58 25.10 28.96
C LEU A 38 17.74 25.87 30.29
N ARG A 39 17.38 27.15 30.30
CA ARG A 39 17.45 28.02 31.49
C ARG A 39 16.56 27.51 32.62
N SER A 40 15.34 27.09 32.30
CA SER A 40 14.42 26.49 33.28
C SER A 40 14.99 25.22 33.92
N ARG A 41 15.61 24.33 33.13
CA ARG A 41 16.23 23.10 33.65
C ARG A 41 17.48 23.36 34.48
N ILE A 42 18.28 24.35 34.11
CA ILE A 42 19.45 24.75 34.90
C ILE A 42 19.00 25.30 36.25
N ALA A 43 17.94 26.12 36.28
CA ALA A 43 17.37 26.64 37.51
C ALA A 43 16.84 25.52 38.42
N GLU A 44 16.07 24.58 37.89
CA GLU A 44 15.58 23.41 38.65
C GLU A 44 16.71 22.55 39.24
N LEU A 45 17.78 22.32 38.47
CA LEU A 45 18.92 21.53 38.91
C LEU A 45 19.78 22.28 39.94
N THR A 46 19.89 23.59 39.81
CA THR A 46 20.59 24.45 40.77
C THR A 46 19.82 24.55 42.09
N ASP A 47 18.49 24.67 42.04
CA ASP A 47 17.61 24.62 43.22
C ASP A 47 17.66 23.25 43.92
N ALA A 48 17.93 22.17 43.17
CA ALA A 48 18.19 20.84 43.72
C ALA A 48 19.59 20.69 44.35
N GLY A 49 20.42 21.74 44.33
CA GLY A 49 21.72 21.81 44.99
C GLY A 49 22.93 21.49 44.12
N LEU A 50 22.76 21.39 42.79
CA LEU A 50 23.89 21.24 41.86
C LEU A 50 24.60 22.58 41.63
N ARG A 51 25.89 22.52 41.33
CA ARG A 51 26.64 23.71 40.89
C ARG A 51 26.20 24.10 39.48
N ALA A 52 26.22 25.40 39.16
CA ALA A 52 25.76 25.94 37.88
C ALA A 52 26.40 25.24 36.67
N ASP A 53 27.71 24.98 36.71
CA ASP A 53 28.43 24.29 35.62
C ASP A 53 27.99 22.83 35.45
N GLU A 54 27.74 22.12 36.57
CA GLU A 54 27.27 20.74 36.57
C GLU A 54 25.81 20.66 36.08
N ALA A 55 24.97 21.60 36.50
CA ALA A 55 23.59 21.74 36.06
C ALA A 55 23.51 22.02 34.54
N PHE A 56 24.36 22.90 34.02
CA PHE A 56 24.46 23.19 32.58
C PHE A 56 24.83 21.94 31.77
N LEU A 57 25.88 21.22 32.16
CA LEU A 57 26.32 20.00 31.44
C LEU A 57 25.26 18.90 31.45
N ILE A 58 24.54 18.72 32.55
CA ILE A 58 23.45 17.74 32.67
C ILE A 58 22.24 18.16 31.82
N ALA A 59 21.89 19.45 31.83
CA ALA A 59 20.77 19.98 31.05
C ALA A 59 21.02 19.87 29.54
N VAL A 60 22.22 20.25 29.07
CA VAL A 60 22.62 20.10 27.66
C VAL A 60 22.66 18.63 27.24
N LYS A 61 23.16 17.73 28.09
CA LYS A 61 23.17 16.28 27.79
C LYS A 61 21.76 15.70 27.70
N ARG A 62 20.85 16.07 28.60
CA ARG A 62 19.45 15.62 28.58
C ARG A 62 18.65 16.17 27.41
N MET A 63 18.93 17.42 26.99
CA MET A 63 18.35 17.99 25.76
C MET A 63 18.88 17.28 24.51
N GLY A 64 20.15 16.84 24.51
CA GLY A 64 20.74 16.06 23.40
C GLY A 64 20.26 14.61 23.29
N ASP A 65 19.83 13.97 24.39
CA ASP A 65 19.25 12.61 24.40
C ASP A 65 17.84 12.58 23.76
N LEU A 66 17.11 13.69 23.84
CA LEU A 66 15.82 13.89 23.17
C LEU A 66 15.94 13.88 21.64
N ASP A 67 17.14 14.08 21.07
CA ASP A 67 17.42 13.92 19.64
C ASP A 67 17.61 12.46 19.21
N GLU A 68 17.79 11.53 20.17
CA GLU A 68 17.84 10.09 19.96
C GLU A 68 16.44 9.49 20.09
N LEU A 69 15.68 9.93 21.09
CA LEU A 69 14.26 9.60 21.24
C LEU A 69 13.40 10.25 20.16
N SER A 70 13.72 11.48 19.71
CA SER A 70 13.12 12.09 18.51
C SER A 70 13.63 11.46 17.22
N ARG A 71 14.80 10.81 17.19
CA ARG A 71 15.21 9.98 16.04
C ARG A 71 14.42 8.68 15.99
N GLU A 72 14.10 8.09 17.13
CA GLU A 72 13.20 6.94 17.23
C GLU A 72 11.75 7.32 16.91
N PHE A 73 11.25 8.43 17.46
CA PHE A 73 9.90 8.94 17.20
C PHE A 73 9.75 9.51 15.78
N ALA A 74 10.78 10.12 15.21
CA ALA A 74 10.80 10.51 13.79
C ALA A 74 10.94 9.30 12.87
N ARG A 75 11.71 8.26 13.25
CA ARG A 75 11.72 6.99 12.49
C ARG A 75 10.38 6.25 12.56
N GLU A 76 9.62 6.40 13.64
CA GLU A 76 8.37 5.69 13.85
C GLU A 76 7.11 6.47 13.45
N HIS A 77 7.10 7.80 13.47
CA HIS A 77 5.89 8.62 13.25
C HIS A 77 6.06 9.91 12.40
N SER A 78 7.25 10.30 11.94
CA SER A 78 7.39 11.57 11.19
C SER A 78 6.78 11.55 9.78
N GLU A 79 6.58 10.39 9.15
CA GLU A 79 6.08 10.37 7.77
C GLU A 79 4.61 10.82 7.66
N ARG A 80 3.83 10.70 8.74
CA ARG A 80 2.38 11.01 8.74
C ARG A 80 2.04 12.36 9.37
N LEU A 81 2.72 12.73 10.45
CA LEU A 81 2.48 13.99 11.16
C LEU A 81 3.16 15.19 10.48
N TRP A 82 4.37 15.01 9.94
CA TRP A 82 5.08 16.08 9.23
C TRP A 82 4.39 16.48 7.91
N LYS A 83 3.82 15.51 7.19
CA LYS A 83 3.10 15.76 5.93
C LYS A 83 1.78 16.50 6.08
N GLN A 84 1.13 16.41 7.24
CA GLN A 84 -0.13 17.11 7.50
C GLN A 84 0.06 18.53 8.05
N LEU A 85 1.23 18.85 8.61
CA LEU A 85 1.45 20.14 9.27
C LEU A 85 2.32 21.14 8.49
N VAL A 86 3.11 20.73 7.50
CA VAL A 86 4.11 21.65 6.87
C VAL A 86 3.73 22.17 5.48
N LEU A 87 2.74 21.63 4.78
CA LEU A 87 2.37 22.12 3.43
C LEU A 87 0.87 22.41 3.30
N PRO A 88 0.45 23.69 3.40
CA PRO A 88 -0.78 24.13 2.76
C PRO A 88 -0.55 24.12 1.24
N GLY A 89 -1.02 23.07 0.57
CA GLY A 89 -1.34 23.14 -0.86
C GLY A 89 -0.19 23.01 -1.86
N GLU A 90 0.70 22.03 -1.72
CA GLU A 90 1.47 21.51 -2.85
C GLU A 90 1.19 20.00 -3.03
N PRO A 91 0.87 19.53 -4.25
CA PRO A 91 0.70 18.09 -4.48
C PRO A 91 2.03 17.39 -4.20
N ASP A 92 2.03 16.33 -3.38
CA ASP A 92 3.18 15.49 -3.05
C ASP A 92 3.97 15.07 -4.32
N LEU A 93 4.93 15.88 -4.77
CA LEU A 93 5.72 15.63 -5.99
C LEU A 93 6.46 14.28 -5.99
N PRO A 94 7.05 13.79 -4.87
CA PRO A 94 7.69 12.48 -4.82
C PRO A 94 6.71 11.30 -4.86
N ALA A 95 5.54 11.43 -4.21
CA ALA A 95 4.51 10.38 -4.21
C ALA A 95 3.80 10.32 -5.57
N ALA A 96 3.52 11.48 -6.17
CA ALA A 96 2.98 11.58 -7.52
C ALA A 96 3.94 11.03 -8.58
N ALA A 97 5.26 11.27 -8.44
CA ALA A 97 6.26 10.71 -9.35
C ALA A 97 6.39 9.17 -9.22
N ARG A 98 6.32 8.64 -7.99
CA ARG A 98 6.31 7.19 -7.73
C ARG A 98 5.03 6.54 -8.30
N SER A 99 3.87 7.12 -8.02
CA SER A 99 2.58 6.68 -8.54
C SER A 99 2.56 6.67 -10.09
N ARG A 100 3.12 7.70 -10.74
CA ARG A 100 3.24 7.75 -12.21
C ARG A 100 4.08 6.62 -12.80
N ARG A 101 5.10 6.14 -12.09
CA ARG A 101 5.93 5.01 -12.53
C ARG A 101 5.30 3.66 -12.23
N GLU A 102 4.54 3.56 -11.13
CA GLU A 102 3.85 2.34 -10.73
C GLU A 102 2.59 2.09 -11.56
N LEU A 103 1.89 3.14 -11.99
CA LEU A 103 0.67 3.04 -12.79
C LEU A 103 0.82 2.21 -14.09
N PRO A 104 1.82 2.43 -14.96
CA PRO A 104 1.97 1.59 -16.16
C PRO A 104 2.29 0.13 -15.82
N VAL A 105 3.04 -0.13 -14.75
CA VAL A 105 3.36 -1.49 -14.32
C VAL A 105 2.10 -2.16 -13.75
N MET A 106 1.30 -1.44 -12.98
CA MET A 106 0.00 -1.90 -12.52
C MET A 106 -0.93 -2.21 -13.71
N VAL A 107 -1.02 -1.32 -14.71
CA VAL A 107 -1.86 -1.56 -15.90
C VAL A 107 -1.38 -2.80 -16.64
N LEU A 108 -0.06 -2.98 -16.79
CA LEU A 108 0.52 -4.17 -17.40
C LEU A 108 0.18 -5.45 -16.62
N CYS A 109 0.32 -5.43 -15.29
CA CYS A 109 -0.01 -6.58 -14.43
C CYS A 109 -1.52 -6.89 -14.43
N ALA A 110 -2.37 -5.86 -14.39
CA ALA A 110 -3.82 -6.02 -14.49
C ALA A 110 -4.24 -6.58 -15.86
N GLY A 111 -3.63 -6.08 -16.94
CA GLY A 111 -3.81 -6.61 -18.29
C GLY A 111 -3.32 -8.06 -18.41
N ALA A 112 -2.17 -8.40 -17.82
CA ALA A 112 -1.66 -9.76 -17.79
C ALA A 112 -2.61 -10.71 -17.04
N ALA A 113 -3.17 -10.28 -15.91
CA ALA A 113 -4.16 -11.07 -15.17
C ALA A 113 -5.48 -11.26 -15.96
N ALA A 114 -5.96 -10.20 -16.63
CA ALA A 114 -7.13 -10.26 -17.49
C ALA A 114 -6.93 -11.15 -18.73
N LEU A 115 -5.72 -11.16 -19.31
CA LEU A 115 -5.38 -12.07 -20.39
C LEU A 115 -5.23 -13.52 -19.89
N ALA A 116 -4.64 -13.72 -18.70
CA ALA A 116 -4.40 -15.04 -18.13
C ALA A 116 -5.70 -15.84 -17.96
N ILE A 117 -6.79 -15.22 -17.51
CA ILE A 117 -8.09 -15.89 -17.40
C ILE A 117 -8.69 -16.27 -18.76
N LYS A 118 -8.29 -15.59 -19.84
CA LYS A 118 -8.71 -15.91 -21.22
C LYS A 118 -7.84 -16.96 -21.90
N VAL A 119 -6.61 -17.17 -21.46
CA VAL A 119 -5.71 -18.16 -22.07
C VAL A 119 -6.35 -19.56 -22.17
N PRO A 120 -7.00 -20.13 -21.13
CA PRO A 120 -7.59 -21.46 -21.23
C PRO A 120 -8.71 -21.57 -22.28
N SER A 121 -9.46 -20.48 -22.51
CA SER A 121 -10.51 -20.45 -23.55
C SER A 121 -9.95 -20.55 -24.97
N LEU A 122 -8.69 -20.15 -25.20
CA LEU A 122 -8.01 -20.36 -26.47
C LEU A 122 -7.64 -21.83 -26.72
N PHE A 123 -7.57 -22.64 -25.65
CA PHE A 123 -7.31 -24.07 -25.71
C PHE A 123 -8.60 -24.92 -25.71
N GLY A 124 -9.77 -24.27 -25.80
CA GLY A 124 -11.07 -24.94 -25.87
C GLY A 124 -11.73 -25.25 -24.53
N LEU A 125 -11.21 -24.71 -23.41
CA LEU A 125 -11.84 -24.82 -22.10
C LEU A 125 -12.84 -23.65 -21.91
N ASP A 126 -14.14 -23.96 -21.83
CA ASP A 126 -15.17 -22.92 -21.75
C ASP A 126 -15.52 -22.57 -20.29
N MET A 127 -15.72 -21.29 -20.01
CA MET A 127 -16.08 -20.80 -18.67
C MET A 127 -17.52 -21.16 -18.27
N SER A 128 -18.42 -21.28 -19.26
CA SER A 128 -19.86 -21.50 -19.09
C SER A 128 -20.30 -22.97 -19.18
N GLY A 129 -19.35 -23.88 -19.43
CA GLY A 129 -19.62 -25.31 -19.64
C GLY A 129 -19.17 -26.22 -18.51
N ASP A 130 -18.87 -27.48 -18.84
CA ASP A 130 -18.41 -28.53 -17.90
C ASP A 130 -17.05 -28.24 -17.25
N ASP A 131 -16.32 -27.22 -17.71
CA ASP A 131 -14.98 -26.87 -17.22
C ASP A 131 -14.98 -25.86 -16.05
N GLY A 132 -16.16 -25.53 -15.50
CA GLY A 132 -16.27 -24.59 -14.37
C GLY A 132 -15.42 -24.99 -13.16
N GLY A 133 -15.23 -26.29 -12.90
CA GLY A 133 -14.37 -26.81 -11.83
C GLY A 133 -12.88 -26.47 -12.01
N PHE A 134 -12.41 -26.44 -13.26
CA PHE A 134 -11.04 -26.04 -13.60
C PHE A 134 -10.83 -24.55 -13.31
N TYR A 135 -11.77 -23.70 -13.75
CA TYR A 135 -11.71 -22.26 -13.52
C TYR A 135 -11.80 -21.90 -12.03
N ALA A 136 -12.68 -22.56 -11.28
CA ALA A 136 -12.81 -22.35 -9.83
C ALA A 136 -11.51 -22.70 -9.08
N SER A 137 -10.85 -23.79 -9.47
CA SER A 137 -9.61 -24.24 -8.82
C SER A 137 -8.41 -23.38 -9.21
N ASN A 138 -8.35 -22.89 -10.45
CA ASN A 138 -7.22 -22.12 -10.98
C ASN A 138 -7.38 -20.60 -10.86
N LEU A 139 -8.49 -20.09 -10.33
CA LEU A 139 -8.78 -18.65 -10.26
C LEU A 139 -7.63 -17.83 -9.63
N SER A 140 -7.08 -18.35 -8.53
CA SER A 140 -5.98 -17.71 -7.81
C SER A 140 -4.67 -17.69 -8.62
N LEU A 141 -4.45 -18.66 -9.51
CA LEU A 141 -3.26 -18.74 -10.37
C LEU A 141 -3.31 -17.74 -11.53
N PHE A 142 -4.47 -17.20 -11.89
CA PHE A 142 -4.56 -16.15 -12.92
C PHE A 142 -4.19 -14.76 -12.37
N ALA A 143 -4.60 -14.44 -11.14
CA ALA A 143 -4.39 -13.11 -10.56
C ALA A 143 -3.16 -12.98 -9.65
N LEU A 144 -2.85 -14.00 -8.84
CA LEU A 144 -1.82 -13.89 -7.80
C LEU A 144 -0.37 -13.88 -8.33
N PRO A 145 0.01 -14.60 -9.41
CA PRO A 145 1.36 -14.49 -9.95
C PRO A 145 1.68 -13.09 -10.51
N PRO A 146 0.80 -12.44 -11.31
CA PRO A 146 0.99 -11.05 -11.70
C PRO A 146 1.10 -10.10 -10.50
N LEU A 147 0.30 -10.32 -9.45
CA LEU A 147 0.35 -9.54 -8.22
C LEU A 147 1.69 -9.72 -7.47
N ALA A 148 2.16 -10.97 -7.34
CA ALA A 148 3.45 -11.27 -6.75
C ALA A 148 4.60 -10.66 -7.55
N ALA A 149 4.51 -10.68 -8.89
CA ALA A 149 5.48 -10.04 -9.77
C ALA A 149 5.48 -8.50 -9.59
N TYR A 150 4.31 -7.89 -9.43
CA TYR A 150 4.17 -6.47 -9.12
C TYR A 150 4.89 -6.11 -7.80
N PHE A 151 4.65 -6.84 -6.72
CA PHE A 151 5.35 -6.61 -5.45
C PHE A 151 6.84 -6.92 -5.54
N ALA A 152 7.21 -7.96 -6.28
CA ALA A 152 8.60 -8.33 -6.44
C ALA A 152 9.40 -7.22 -7.14
N TRP A 153 8.80 -6.59 -8.15
CA TRP A 153 9.35 -5.42 -8.83
C TRP A 153 9.40 -4.20 -7.90
N GLN A 154 8.32 -3.91 -7.18
CA GLN A 154 8.23 -2.73 -6.30
C GLN A 154 9.25 -2.78 -5.15
N ARG A 155 9.44 -3.97 -4.54
CA ARG A 155 10.36 -4.20 -3.41
C ARG A 155 11.78 -4.57 -3.83
N ARG A 156 12.05 -4.70 -5.14
CA ARG A 156 13.35 -5.13 -5.72
C ARG A 156 13.94 -6.37 -5.04
N VAL A 157 13.12 -7.40 -4.87
CA VAL A 157 13.56 -8.65 -4.21
C VAL A 157 14.68 -9.32 -4.98
N GLY A 158 15.58 -9.96 -4.24
CA GLY A 158 16.70 -10.70 -4.82
C GLY A 158 16.24 -11.90 -5.68
N PRO A 159 17.05 -12.32 -6.67
CA PRO A 159 16.67 -13.37 -7.62
C PRO A 159 16.40 -14.73 -6.96
N ARG A 160 17.01 -15.00 -5.81
CA ARG A 160 16.74 -16.22 -5.02
C ARG A 160 15.30 -16.27 -4.50
N VAL A 161 14.78 -15.14 -4.01
CA VAL A 161 13.40 -15.06 -3.51
C VAL A 161 12.43 -15.21 -4.68
N ILE A 162 12.70 -14.56 -5.82
CA ILE A 162 11.90 -14.72 -7.04
C ILE A 162 11.84 -16.19 -7.48
N ALA A 163 12.98 -16.90 -7.49
CA ALA A 163 13.02 -18.32 -7.84
C ALA A 163 12.18 -19.20 -6.89
N VAL A 164 12.22 -18.93 -5.59
CA VAL A 164 11.40 -19.62 -4.59
C VAL A 164 9.90 -19.33 -4.82
N LEU A 165 9.53 -18.06 -5.02
CA LEU A 165 8.14 -17.67 -5.30
C LEU A 165 7.62 -18.35 -6.57
N ALA A 166 8.39 -18.31 -7.65
CA ALA A 166 8.04 -18.96 -8.91
C ALA A 166 7.88 -20.48 -8.72
N SER A 167 8.77 -21.12 -7.97
CA SER A 167 8.69 -22.56 -7.66
C SER A 167 7.42 -22.91 -6.88
N LEU A 168 7.00 -22.07 -5.93
CA LEU A 168 5.78 -22.27 -5.14
C LEU A 168 4.51 -22.09 -5.98
N PHE A 169 4.48 -21.10 -6.89
CA PHE A 169 3.37 -20.96 -7.84
C PHE A 169 3.29 -22.13 -8.82
N VAL A 170 4.42 -22.60 -9.34
CA VAL A 170 4.47 -23.79 -10.20
C VAL A 170 3.99 -25.02 -9.43
N LEU A 171 4.42 -25.20 -8.17
CA LEU A 171 3.95 -26.29 -7.33
C LEU A 171 2.43 -26.22 -7.10
N GLY A 172 1.89 -25.03 -6.85
CA GLY A 172 0.45 -24.82 -6.72
C GLY A 172 -0.31 -25.16 -8.01
N ALA A 173 0.20 -24.73 -9.16
CA ALA A 173 -0.37 -25.06 -10.47
C ALA A 173 -0.33 -26.56 -10.77
N VAL A 174 0.79 -27.24 -10.46
CA VAL A 174 0.89 -28.70 -10.61
C VAL A 174 -0.07 -29.38 -9.65
N ALA A 175 -0.14 -28.99 -8.38
CA ALA A 175 -1.05 -29.58 -7.41
C ALA A 175 -2.53 -29.44 -7.82
N ALA A 176 -2.90 -28.30 -8.41
CA ALA A 176 -4.27 -28.03 -8.87
C ALA A 176 -4.65 -28.81 -10.14
N ASN A 177 -3.68 -29.15 -11.00
CA ASN A 177 -3.95 -29.70 -12.34
C ASN A 177 -3.38 -31.11 -12.59
N ALA A 178 -2.55 -31.65 -11.70
CA ALA A 178 -1.93 -32.97 -11.89
C ALA A 178 -2.91 -34.13 -11.83
N TYR A 179 -4.04 -33.96 -11.12
CA TYR A 179 -5.08 -34.97 -11.02
C TYR A 179 -6.34 -34.50 -11.75
N PRO A 180 -6.84 -35.28 -12.74
CA PRO A 180 -8.14 -35.04 -13.34
C PRO A 180 -9.23 -35.37 -12.30
N LEU A 181 -9.59 -34.36 -11.50
CA LEU A 181 -10.64 -34.48 -10.50
C LEU A 181 -11.99 -34.44 -11.22
N ALA A 182 -12.87 -35.41 -10.93
CA ALA A 182 -14.24 -35.37 -11.41
C ALA A 182 -14.96 -34.13 -10.86
N ASN A 183 -15.82 -33.49 -11.67
CA ASN A 183 -16.47 -32.22 -11.39
C ASN A 183 -17.26 -32.17 -10.07
N GLU A 184 -17.70 -33.32 -9.53
CA GLU A 184 -18.42 -33.42 -8.25
C GLU A 184 -17.52 -33.78 -7.05
N SER A 185 -16.20 -33.81 -7.22
CA SER A 185 -15.29 -34.22 -6.16
C SER A 185 -15.17 -33.17 -5.06
N GLN A 186 -15.28 -33.59 -3.80
CA GLN A 186 -15.00 -32.76 -2.63
C GLN A 186 -13.56 -32.19 -2.65
N THR A 187 -12.64 -32.85 -3.35
CA THR A 187 -11.27 -32.36 -3.53
C THR A 187 -11.20 -31.07 -4.34
N ILE A 188 -12.12 -30.84 -5.28
CA ILE A 188 -12.21 -29.57 -6.04
C ILE A 188 -12.59 -28.44 -5.09
N VAL A 189 -13.63 -28.64 -4.29
CA VAL A 189 -14.08 -27.63 -3.30
C VAL A 189 -12.96 -27.32 -2.30
N LEU A 190 -12.30 -28.36 -1.79
CA LEU A 190 -11.20 -28.19 -0.84
C LEU A 190 -10.04 -27.40 -1.48
N SER A 191 -9.63 -27.76 -2.69
CA SER A 191 -8.53 -27.10 -3.40
C SER A 191 -8.88 -25.66 -3.77
N ALA A 192 -10.11 -25.41 -4.24
CA ALA A 192 -10.59 -24.07 -4.58
C ALA A 192 -10.62 -23.11 -3.37
N ILE A 193 -10.77 -23.63 -2.14
CA ILE A 193 -10.71 -22.82 -0.92
C ILE A 193 -9.26 -22.66 -0.42
N HIS A 194 -8.49 -23.75 -0.36
CA HIS A 194 -7.19 -23.75 0.32
C HIS A 194 -6.06 -23.21 -0.57
N LEU A 195 -6.13 -23.41 -1.89
CA LEU A 195 -5.10 -22.96 -2.81
C LEU A 195 -5.01 -21.42 -2.85
N PRO A 196 -6.11 -20.64 -2.97
CA PRO A 196 -6.03 -19.19 -2.88
C PRO A 196 -5.41 -18.69 -1.57
N ILE A 197 -5.76 -19.31 -0.44
CA ILE A 197 -5.22 -18.95 0.87
C ILE A 197 -3.71 -19.23 0.94
N ALA A 198 -3.28 -20.41 0.48
CA ALA A 198 -1.87 -20.78 0.46
C ALA A 198 -1.06 -19.85 -0.45
N LEU A 199 -1.54 -19.58 -1.67
CA LEU A 199 -0.88 -18.68 -2.61
C LEU A 199 -0.90 -17.22 -2.15
N TRP A 200 -1.93 -16.79 -1.39
CA TRP A 200 -1.94 -15.48 -0.77
C TRP A 200 -0.78 -15.31 0.24
N LEU A 201 -0.46 -16.34 1.01
CA LEU A 201 0.72 -16.31 1.89
C LEU A 201 2.03 -16.21 1.09
N VAL A 202 2.12 -16.86 -0.07
CA VAL A 202 3.26 -16.73 -1.00
C VAL A 202 3.38 -15.29 -1.51
N VAL A 203 2.27 -14.65 -1.88
CA VAL A 203 2.22 -13.22 -2.21
C VAL A 203 2.68 -12.38 -1.02
N GLY A 204 2.32 -12.75 0.20
CA GLY A 204 2.78 -12.08 1.43
C GLY A 204 4.30 -12.11 1.60
N VAL A 205 4.97 -13.20 1.23
CA VAL A 205 6.44 -13.26 1.22
C VAL A 205 7.04 -12.28 0.21
N ALA A 206 6.40 -12.12 -0.96
CA ALA A 206 6.79 -11.12 -1.96
C ALA A 206 6.56 -9.68 -1.45
N TYR A 207 5.42 -9.43 -0.80
CA TYR A 207 5.06 -8.15 -0.20
C TYR A 207 6.05 -7.71 0.87
N VAL A 208 6.42 -8.64 1.75
CA VAL A 208 7.38 -8.43 2.83
C VAL A 208 8.83 -8.37 2.32
N GLY A 209 9.09 -8.63 1.05
CA GLY A 209 10.42 -8.52 0.45
C GLY A 209 11.43 -9.57 0.95
N GLY A 210 10.95 -10.71 1.47
CA GLY A 210 11.80 -11.79 1.99
C GLY A 210 12.11 -11.75 3.49
N ASP A 211 11.92 -10.61 4.18
CA ASP A 211 12.19 -10.50 5.64
C ASP A 211 10.97 -10.91 6.49
N TRP A 212 10.44 -12.11 6.24
CA TRP A 212 9.22 -12.63 6.90
C TRP A 212 9.35 -12.83 8.41
N ARG A 213 10.57 -12.78 8.98
CA ARG A 213 10.81 -12.94 10.42
C ARG A 213 10.57 -11.66 11.24
N SER A 214 10.40 -10.50 10.61
CA SER A 214 10.11 -9.26 11.32
C SER A 214 8.63 -9.18 11.69
N ASP A 215 8.33 -9.00 12.98
CA ASP A 215 6.96 -8.85 13.47
C ASP A 215 6.26 -7.63 12.87
N ARG A 216 6.98 -6.53 12.68
CA ARG A 216 6.46 -5.32 12.03
C ARG A 216 5.99 -5.58 10.61
N ARG A 217 6.80 -6.27 9.78
CA ARG A 217 6.42 -6.54 8.40
C ARG A 217 5.24 -7.52 8.28
N ARG A 218 5.07 -8.43 9.25
CA ARG A 218 3.87 -9.30 9.33
C ARG A 218 2.62 -8.48 9.63
N MET A 219 2.71 -7.54 10.56
CA MET A 219 1.61 -6.63 10.88
C MET A 219 1.22 -5.79 9.66
N ASP A 220 2.21 -5.27 8.93
CA ASP A 220 1.98 -4.52 7.70
C ASP A 220 1.27 -5.36 6.62
N PHE A 221 1.63 -6.64 6.48
CA PHE A 221 0.96 -7.55 5.55
C PHE A 221 -0.50 -7.87 5.95
N ILE A 222 -0.76 -8.07 7.25
CA ILE A 222 -2.13 -8.30 7.75
C ILE A 222 -2.99 -7.06 7.52
N ARG A 223 -2.46 -5.87 7.84
CA ARG A 223 -3.12 -4.59 7.58
C ARG A 223 -3.40 -4.40 6.09
N PHE A 224 -2.39 -4.63 5.25
CA PHE A 224 -2.53 -4.59 3.80
C PHE A 224 -3.64 -5.52 3.31
N THR A 225 -3.66 -6.76 3.79
CA THR A 225 -4.69 -7.75 3.41
C THR A 225 -6.11 -7.25 3.76
N GLY A 226 -6.28 -6.67 4.95
CA GLY A 226 -7.55 -6.10 5.38
C GLY A 226 -7.99 -4.91 4.52
N GLU A 227 -7.09 -3.95 4.28
CA GLU A 227 -7.39 -2.79 3.43
C GLU A 227 -7.66 -3.20 1.98
N TRP A 228 -6.88 -4.14 1.45
CA TRP A 228 -7.04 -4.72 0.11
C TRP A 228 -8.41 -5.36 -0.07
N LEU A 229 -8.86 -6.15 0.92
CA LEU A 229 -10.16 -6.80 0.90
C LEU A 229 -11.31 -5.77 0.84
N ILE A 230 -11.20 -4.69 1.63
CA ILE A 230 -12.20 -3.61 1.62
C ILE A 230 -12.25 -2.94 0.24
N TYR A 231 -11.10 -2.60 -0.34
CA TYR A 231 -11.05 -2.02 -1.69
C TYR A 231 -11.57 -2.95 -2.76
N PHE A 232 -11.19 -4.22 -2.71
CA PHE A 232 -11.66 -5.23 -3.64
C PHE A 232 -13.19 -5.38 -3.55
N ALA A 233 -13.76 -5.43 -2.34
CA ALA A 233 -15.20 -5.50 -2.15
C ALA A 233 -15.92 -4.25 -2.68
N LEU A 234 -15.40 -3.05 -2.42
CA LEU A 234 -15.96 -1.80 -2.95
C LEU A 234 -15.92 -1.74 -4.48
N ILE A 235 -14.81 -2.18 -5.08
CA ILE A 235 -14.69 -2.26 -6.54
C ILE A 235 -15.63 -3.33 -7.10
N ALA A 236 -15.76 -4.49 -6.47
CA ALA A 236 -16.67 -5.54 -6.91
C ALA A 236 -18.13 -5.07 -6.88
N LEU A 237 -18.55 -4.39 -5.81
CA LEU A 237 -19.90 -3.81 -5.71
C LEU A 237 -20.11 -2.69 -6.75
N GLY A 238 -19.16 -1.78 -6.91
CA GLY A 238 -19.23 -0.72 -7.92
C GLY A 238 -19.26 -1.28 -9.35
N GLY A 239 -18.49 -2.35 -9.61
CA GLY A 239 -18.47 -3.09 -10.87
C GLY A 239 -19.78 -3.81 -11.13
N GLY A 240 -20.40 -4.39 -10.12
CA GLY A 240 -21.74 -4.98 -10.19
C GLY A 240 -22.80 -3.95 -10.55
N VAL A 241 -22.77 -2.76 -9.94
CA VAL A 241 -23.67 -1.65 -10.29
C VAL A 241 -23.45 -1.19 -11.73
N LEU A 242 -22.19 -0.97 -12.14
CA LEU A 242 -21.86 -0.61 -13.53
C LEU A 242 -22.35 -1.66 -14.52
N THR A 243 -22.19 -2.94 -14.19
CA THR A 243 -22.65 -4.06 -15.01
C THR A 243 -24.16 -4.05 -15.15
N ALA A 244 -24.90 -3.91 -14.05
CA ALA A 244 -26.36 -3.83 -14.06
C ALA A 244 -26.87 -2.65 -14.90
N PHE A 245 -26.24 -1.47 -14.75
CA PHE A 245 -26.54 -0.31 -15.60
C PHE A 245 -26.25 -0.58 -17.08
N THR A 246 -25.14 -1.25 -17.39
CA THR A 246 -24.77 -1.59 -18.77
C THR A 246 -25.80 -2.52 -19.39
N VAL A 247 -26.15 -3.63 -18.72
CA VAL A 247 -27.20 -4.55 -19.19
C VAL A 247 -28.51 -3.81 -19.42
N GLY A 248 -29.02 -3.08 -18.42
CA GLY A 248 -30.32 -2.42 -18.53
C GLY A 248 -30.35 -1.32 -19.61
N THR A 249 -29.25 -0.62 -19.83
CA THR A 249 -29.18 0.45 -20.84
C THR A 249 -29.13 -0.11 -22.26
N PHE A 250 -28.37 -1.18 -22.51
CA PHE A 250 -28.30 -1.83 -23.82
C PHE A 250 -29.56 -2.67 -24.13
N ASP A 251 -30.14 -3.32 -23.13
CA ASP A 251 -31.41 -4.04 -23.28
C ASP A 251 -32.56 -3.09 -23.68
N ALA A 252 -32.58 -1.86 -23.14
CA ALA A 252 -33.57 -0.84 -23.49
C ALA A 252 -33.53 -0.41 -24.97
N ILE A 253 -32.41 -0.59 -25.66
CA ILE A 253 -32.27 -0.35 -27.11
C ILE A 253 -32.33 -1.66 -27.93
N GLY A 254 -32.66 -2.78 -27.30
CA GLY A 254 -32.79 -4.09 -27.94
C GLY A 254 -31.47 -4.81 -28.24
N LEU A 255 -30.37 -4.41 -27.59
CA LEU A 255 -29.06 -5.07 -27.73
C LEU A 255 -28.77 -5.97 -26.53
N ASP A 256 -28.46 -7.24 -26.81
CA ASP A 256 -28.01 -8.18 -25.78
C ASP A 256 -26.52 -7.98 -25.46
N ALA A 257 -26.24 -7.34 -24.32
CA ALA A 257 -24.90 -7.15 -23.79
C ALA A 257 -24.46 -8.28 -22.84
N GLU A 258 -25.34 -9.21 -22.49
CA GLU A 258 -25.11 -10.21 -21.45
C GLU A 258 -23.93 -11.13 -21.81
N GLY A 259 -23.90 -11.63 -23.05
CA GLY A 259 -22.81 -12.49 -23.53
C GLY A 259 -21.43 -11.83 -23.45
N PHE A 260 -21.33 -10.54 -23.82
CA PHE A 260 -20.08 -9.77 -23.68
C PHE A 260 -19.70 -9.59 -22.21
N ILE A 261 -20.68 -9.31 -21.35
CA ILE A 261 -20.45 -9.04 -19.94
C ILE A 261 -19.96 -10.30 -19.21
N GLN A 262 -20.64 -11.43 -19.39
CA GLN A 262 -20.30 -12.67 -18.72
C GLN A 262 -18.95 -13.23 -19.19
N SER A 263 -18.66 -13.13 -20.49
CA SER A 263 -17.43 -13.69 -21.04
C SER A 263 -16.23 -12.75 -20.90
N TRP A 264 -16.39 -11.43 -21.03
CA TRP A 264 -15.28 -10.47 -21.02
C TRP A 264 -15.28 -9.57 -19.79
N LEU A 265 -16.35 -8.81 -19.58
CA LEU A 265 -16.32 -7.72 -18.59
C LEU A 265 -16.13 -8.25 -17.17
N LEU A 266 -16.92 -9.25 -16.76
CA LEU A 266 -16.89 -9.79 -15.40
C LEU A 266 -15.57 -10.54 -15.10
N PRO A 267 -15.11 -11.50 -15.93
CA PRO A 267 -13.88 -12.24 -15.63
C PRO A 267 -12.64 -11.36 -15.67
N CYS A 268 -12.50 -10.53 -16.72
CA CYS A 268 -11.34 -9.63 -16.85
C CYS A 268 -11.38 -8.54 -15.78
N GLY A 269 -12.56 -7.99 -15.49
CA GLY A 269 -12.77 -6.99 -14.45
C GLY A 269 -12.42 -7.53 -13.06
N ALA A 270 -12.84 -8.75 -12.74
CA ALA A 270 -12.50 -9.40 -11.46
C ALA A 270 -11.00 -9.63 -11.30
N MET A 271 -10.31 -10.10 -12.36
CA MET A 271 -8.85 -10.30 -12.32
C MET A 271 -8.09 -8.98 -12.21
N ALA A 272 -8.51 -7.96 -12.98
CA ALA A 272 -7.92 -6.63 -12.90
C ALA A 272 -8.17 -5.98 -11.52
N ALA A 273 -9.35 -6.18 -10.93
CA ALA A 273 -9.72 -5.62 -9.63
C ALA A 273 -8.77 -6.08 -8.52
N VAL A 274 -8.28 -7.33 -8.54
CA VAL A 274 -7.30 -7.85 -7.57
C VAL A 274 -6.00 -7.03 -7.58
N ILE A 275 -5.53 -6.65 -8.77
CA ILE A 275 -4.29 -5.87 -8.94
C ILE A 275 -4.54 -4.39 -8.63
N VAL A 276 -5.64 -3.83 -9.13
CA VAL A 276 -5.99 -2.42 -8.92
C VAL A 276 -6.23 -2.13 -7.45
N SER A 277 -6.92 -3.00 -6.71
CA SER A 277 -7.11 -2.83 -5.27
C SER A 277 -5.79 -2.86 -4.51
N ALA A 278 -4.85 -3.74 -4.89
CA ALA A 278 -3.52 -3.82 -4.28
C ALA A 278 -2.72 -2.54 -4.51
N TRP A 279 -2.73 -2.03 -5.74
CA TRP A 279 -2.11 -0.76 -6.08
C TRP A 279 -2.75 0.42 -5.33
N LEU A 280 -4.07 0.45 -5.20
CA LEU A 280 -4.77 1.50 -4.46
C LEU A 280 -4.38 1.53 -2.99
N VAL A 281 -4.22 0.37 -2.34
CA VAL A 281 -3.77 0.29 -0.94
C VAL A 281 -2.36 0.84 -0.78
N GLU A 282 -1.42 0.44 -1.64
CA GLU A 282 -0.03 0.93 -1.62
C GLU A 282 0.04 2.43 -1.91
N ALA A 283 -0.72 2.92 -2.90
CA ALA A 283 -0.80 4.33 -3.23
C ALA A 283 -1.47 5.16 -2.10
N LYS A 284 -2.35 4.55 -1.30
CA LYS A 284 -3.05 5.17 -0.18
C LYS A 284 -2.27 5.26 1.12
N GLN A 285 -1.22 4.45 1.33
CA GLN A 285 -0.44 4.55 2.56
C GLN A 285 0.14 5.96 2.79
N SER A 286 0.22 6.80 1.76
CA SER A 286 0.66 8.20 1.85
C SER A 286 -0.45 9.26 1.95
N VAL A 287 -1.73 8.96 1.69
CA VAL A 287 -2.79 9.99 1.63
C VAL A 287 -4.08 9.50 2.31
N ILE A 288 -4.46 10.13 3.41
CA ILE A 288 -5.75 9.95 4.10
C ILE A 288 -6.85 10.60 3.25
N GLU A 289 -7.08 10.11 2.04
CA GLU A 289 -8.30 10.46 1.30
C GLU A 289 -9.47 9.66 1.86
N ASN A 290 -10.69 10.17 1.74
CA ASN A 290 -11.89 9.36 1.97
C ASN A 290 -11.95 8.21 0.94
N MET A 291 -12.67 7.13 1.21
CA MET A 291 -12.74 5.98 0.28
C MET A 291 -13.54 6.32 -0.99
N ALA A 292 -14.58 7.15 -0.85
CA ALA A 292 -15.48 7.50 -1.96
C ALA A 292 -14.80 8.23 -3.13
N PRO A 293 -13.98 9.30 -2.93
CA PRO A 293 -13.31 9.98 -4.03
C PRO A 293 -12.39 9.06 -4.86
N VAL A 294 -11.71 8.11 -4.22
CA VAL A 294 -10.85 7.15 -4.90
C VAL A 294 -11.66 6.23 -5.80
N LEU A 295 -12.77 5.70 -5.26
CA LEU A 295 -13.67 4.84 -6.02
C LEU A 295 -14.25 5.58 -7.23
N THR A 296 -14.70 6.83 -7.04
CA THR A 296 -15.21 7.67 -8.14
C THR A 296 -14.17 7.85 -9.24
N ARG A 297 -12.90 8.14 -8.90
CA ARG A 297 -11.83 8.28 -9.91
C ARG A 297 -11.62 7.01 -10.74
N VAL A 298 -11.84 5.82 -10.18
CA VAL A 298 -11.75 4.54 -10.90
C VAL A 298 -12.98 4.31 -11.78
N PHE A 299 -14.18 4.61 -11.29
CA PHE A 299 -15.43 4.29 -11.99
C PHE A 299 -15.86 5.34 -13.02
N THR A 300 -15.59 6.64 -12.80
CA THR A 300 -15.96 7.71 -13.75
C THR A 300 -15.50 7.43 -15.19
N PRO A 301 -14.24 7.05 -15.48
CA PRO A 301 -13.84 6.75 -16.86
C PRO A 301 -14.55 5.51 -17.43
N LEU A 302 -14.84 4.50 -16.60
CA LEU A 302 -15.56 3.29 -17.03
C LEU A 302 -17.02 3.58 -17.39
N PHE A 303 -17.71 4.38 -16.56
CA PHE A 303 -19.06 4.87 -16.88
C PHE A 303 -19.06 5.73 -18.13
N ALA A 304 -18.08 6.64 -18.28
CA ALA A 304 -17.95 7.46 -19.49
C ALA A 304 -17.76 6.60 -20.74
N ALA A 305 -16.91 5.58 -20.70
CA ALA A 305 -16.72 4.65 -21.81
C ALA A 305 -18.01 3.89 -22.15
N THR A 306 -18.76 3.45 -21.14
CA THR A 306 -20.06 2.77 -21.33
C THR A 306 -21.07 3.69 -21.99
N LEU A 307 -21.18 4.94 -21.54
CA LEU A 307 -22.07 5.94 -22.13
C LEU A 307 -21.69 6.31 -23.56
N LEU A 308 -20.39 6.40 -23.86
CA LEU A 308 -19.91 6.63 -25.23
C LEU A 308 -20.21 5.44 -26.14
N ALA A 309 -20.02 4.22 -25.67
CA ALA A 309 -20.39 3.01 -26.41
C ALA A 309 -21.89 2.95 -26.67
N PHE A 310 -22.71 3.30 -25.67
CA PHE A 310 -24.15 3.40 -25.82
C PHE A 310 -24.58 4.46 -26.84
N LEU A 311 -23.97 5.65 -26.80
CA LEU A 311 -24.21 6.69 -27.79
C LEU A 311 -23.88 6.21 -29.21
N GLY A 312 -22.74 5.53 -29.38
CA GLY A 312 -22.35 4.95 -30.66
C GLY A 312 -23.23 3.79 -31.13
N ALA A 313 -23.96 3.13 -30.22
CA ALA A 313 -24.90 2.05 -30.54
C ALA A 313 -26.29 2.57 -30.94
N ILE A 314 -26.69 3.75 -30.46
CA ILE A 314 -27.97 4.39 -30.82
C ILE A 314 -27.91 5.05 -32.19
N ILE A 315 -26.76 5.62 -32.56
CA ILE A 315 -26.53 6.30 -33.84
C ILE A 315 -26.42 5.27 -34.96
#